data_AF-A0A668RIU0-F1
#
_entry.id   AF-A0A668RIU0-F1
#
_cell.length_a   1.000
_cell.length_b   1.000
_cell.length_c   1.000
_cell.angle_alpha   90.00
_cell.angle_beta   90.00
_cell.angle_gamma   90.00
#
_symmetry.space_group_name_H-M   'P 1'
#
loop_
_entity.id
_entity.type
_entity.pdbx_description
1 polymer ?
#
loop_
_entity_poly.entity_id
_entity_poly.type
_entity_poly.pdbx_seq_one_letter_code
_entity_poly.pdbx_strand_id
1 'polypeptide(L)'
;MDHMSIITQVSNPKEEEIISFNQEKASQSNSSLKKQRSRGIFSTFFCCFRNYNVDSPATNTNASCPPPPVEENGSPPKPPAKYLLPEMKISDYGKKCVVIDLDETLVHSSFKPISNADFIVPVEIDGTVHQVYVLKRPHVDEFLQKMGELFECVLFTASLAKYADPVADLLDQWGVFRARLFRESCVFHRGNYVKDLSRLGRELRNVIIVDNSPASYIFHPENAVPVQSWFDDMNDTELLDLLPFFEGLSKEEEVYGVLQNLRSRLRQILPHAP
;
A
#
# COMPACT_ATOMS: atom_id res chain seq x y z
N MET A 1 15.49 -10.03 10.60
CA MET A 1 15.03 -11.07 9.66
C MET A 1 13.89 -10.42 8.89
N ASP A 2 13.90 -10.48 7.56
CA ASP A 2 12.89 -9.79 6.73
C ASP A 2 11.55 -10.52 6.89
N HIS A 3 10.67 -9.98 7.74
CA HIS A 3 9.35 -10.54 8.04
C HIS A 3 8.26 -9.85 7.21
N MET A 4 8.46 -9.73 5.90
CA MET A 4 7.31 -9.43 5.02
C MET A 4 6.48 -10.71 4.85
N SER A 5 5.14 -10.58 4.90
CA SER A 5 4.23 -11.68 4.59
C SER A 5 4.63 -12.39 3.28
N ILE A 6 4.91 -13.69 3.34
CA ILE A 6 5.46 -14.49 2.23
C ILE A 6 4.52 -14.44 1.00
N ILE A 7 3.23 -14.20 1.21
CA ILE A 7 2.21 -14.13 0.15
C ILE A 7 2.31 -12.83 -0.67
N THR A 8 2.81 -11.75 -0.06
CA THR A 8 3.10 -10.51 -0.79
C THR A 8 4.23 -10.71 -1.83
N GLN A 9 5.05 -11.75 -1.65
CA GLN A 9 6.18 -12.08 -2.53
C GLN A 9 5.85 -13.05 -3.66
N VAL A 10 4.68 -13.69 -3.66
CA VAL A 10 4.27 -14.60 -4.74
C VAL A 10 4.01 -13.80 -6.00
N SER A 11 4.87 -13.89 -7.01
CA SER A 11 4.75 -13.13 -8.27
C SER A 11 3.40 -13.38 -8.95
N ASN A 12 2.80 -12.33 -9.53
CA ASN A 12 1.70 -12.54 -10.48
C ASN A 12 2.31 -12.96 -11.84
N PRO A 13 1.86 -14.04 -12.50
CA PRO A 13 2.39 -14.45 -13.81
C PRO A 13 2.36 -13.33 -14.87
N LYS A 14 1.37 -12.43 -14.79
CA LYS A 14 1.29 -11.25 -15.67
C LYS A 14 2.37 -10.21 -15.40
N GLU A 15 2.87 -10.12 -14.17
CA GLU A 15 4.00 -9.24 -13.81
C GLU A 15 5.32 -9.79 -14.35
N GLU A 16 5.53 -11.11 -14.36
CA GLU A 16 6.72 -11.71 -14.96
C GLU A 16 6.81 -11.39 -16.47
N GLU A 17 5.68 -11.41 -17.17
CA GLU A 17 5.62 -10.99 -18.57
C GLU A 17 5.95 -9.50 -18.75
N ILE A 18 5.36 -8.60 -17.94
CA ILE A 18 5.61 -7.15 -18.02
C ILE A 18 7.05 -6.79 -17.64
N ILE A 19 7.61 -7.45 -16.62
CA ILE A 19 9.01 -7.27 -16.21
C ILE A 19 9.94 -7.81 -17.30
N SER A 20 9.64 -8.96 -17.91
CA SER A 20 10.40 -9.49 -19.05
C SER A 20 10.34 -8.54 -20.26
N PHE A 21 9.18 -7.95 -20.54
CA PHE A 21 8.98 -7.01 -21.65
C PHE A 21 9.75 -5.69 -21.44
N ASN A 22 9.84 -5.23 -20.19
CA ASN A 22 10.64 -4.06 -19.83
C ASN A 22 12.15 -4.35 -19.85
N GLN A 23 12.58 -5.58 -19.55
CA GLN A 23 13.97 -6.03 -19.72
C GLN A 23 14.36 -6.20 -21.19
N GLU A 24 13.43 -6.64 -22.06
CA GLU A 24 13.65 -6.72 -23.52
C GLU A 24 13.79 -5.33 -24.16
N LYS A 25 13.00 -4.33 -23.71
CA LYS A 25 13.18 -2.93 -24.15
C LYS A 25 14.51 -2.33 -23.72
N ALA A 26 15.03 -2.71 -22.57
CA ALA A 26 16.35 -2.26 -22.09
C ALA A 26 17.52 -2.94 -22.80
N SER A 27 17.30 -4.08 -23.46
CA SER A 27 18.35 -4.86 -24.13
C SER A 27 18.47 -4.61 -25.64
N GLN A 28 17.61 -3.78 -26.24
CA GLN A 28 17.73 -3.36 -27.66
C GLN A 28 18.67 -2.17 -27.91
N SER A 29 19.27 -1.58 -26.88
CA SER A 29 20.35 -0.60 -27.03
C SER A 29 21.60 -1.09 -26.33
N ASN A 30 22.36 -1.97 -26.99
CA ASN A 30 23.82 -2.09 -26.93
C ASN A 30 24.27 -3.41 -27.59
N SER A 31 24.42 -3.40 -28.91
CA SER A 31 25.21 -4.41 -29.59
C SER A 31 26.69 -4.02 -29.59
N SER A 32 27.53 -4.97 -29.14
CA SER A 32 28.94 -5.21 -29.52
C SER A 32 29.99 -4.95 -28.43
N LEU A 33 30.46 -6.03 -27.79
CA LEU A 33 31.83 -6.58 -27.93
C LEU A 33 32.03 -7.82 -27.02
N LYS A 34 32.92 -8.72 -27.46
CA LYS A 34 33.05 -10.13 -27.06
C LYS A 34 33.76 -10.38 -25.71
N LYS A 35 33.19 -11.34 -24.96
CA LYS A 35 33.79 -12.57 -24.34
C LYS A 35 34.96 -12.46 -23.34
N GLN A 36 34.74 -12.86 -22.07
CA GLN A 36 35.49 -13.96 -21.42
C GLN A 36 34.83 -14.50 -20.13
N ARG A 37 35.00 -15.81 -19.88
CA ARG A 37 34.51 -16.63 -18.75
C ARG A 37 35.20 -16.30 -17.42
N SER A 38 34.49 -16.40 -16.28
CA SER A 38 34.85 -17.21 -15.08
C SER A 38 33.95 -16.88 -13.86
N ARG A 39 33.74 -17.87 -13.01
CA ARG A 39 32.89 -17.95 -11.81
C ARG A 39 33.42 -17.11 -10.62
N GLY A 40 32.55 -16.71 -9.69
CA GLY A 40 32.96 -16.37 -8.31
C GLY A 40 32.11 -15.34 -7.55
N ILE A 41 31.40 -15.87 -6.55
CA ILE A 41 30.67 -15.29 -5.40
C ILE A 41 31.46 -14.34 -4.47
N PHE A 42 30.70 -13.48 -3.78
CA PHE A 42 30.94 -12.66 -2.57
C PHE A 42 31.30 -11.16 -2.66
N SER A 43 30.37 -10.35 -2.12
CA SER A 43 30.53 -9.21 -1.18
C SER A 43 31.55 -8.10 -1.50
N THR A 44 31.12 -6.83 -1.41
CA THR A 44 31.41 -5.92 -0.27
C THR A 44 30.85 -4.52 -0.53
N PHE A 45 30.37 -3.94 0.56
CA PHE A 45 29.93 -2.56 0.75
C PHE A 45 30.99 -1.48 0.40
N PHE A 46 30.46 -0.27 0.24
CA PHE A 46 31.03 1.07 0.52
C PHE A 46 31.75 1.89 -0.56
N CYS A 47 31.23 3.13 -0.62
CA CYS A 47 31.90 4.43 -0.80
C CYS A 47 32.06 4.99 -2.21
N CYS A 48 31.42 6.14 -2.48
CA CYS A 48 32.08 7.45 -2.37
C CYS A 48 31.16 8.60 -2.82
N PHE A 49 31.09 9.63 -1.97
CA PHE A 49 30.60 10.98 -2.25
C PHE A 49 31.28 11.61 -3.48
N ARG A 50 30.56 12.46 -4.22
CA ARG A 50 31.18 13.63 -4.86
C ARG A 50 30.20 14.79 -5.04
N ASN A 51 30.45 15.82 -4.23
CA ASN A 51 29.94 17.18 -4.39
C ASN A 51 30.49 17.82 -5.68
N TYR A 52 29.67 18.67 -6.30
CA TYR A 52 30.16 19.81 -7.08
C TYR A 52 29.33 21.05 -6.74
N ASN A 53 30.00 22.03 -6.13
CA ASN A 53 29.62 23.44 -6.14
C ASN A 53 30.16 24.06 -7.44
N VAL A 54 29.36 24.89 -8.12
CA VAL A 54 29.83 26.06 -8.88
C VAL A 54 28.73 27.15 -8.85
N ASP A 55 29.16 28.35 -8.50
CA ASP A 55 28.39 29.60 -8.33
C ASP A 55 27.79 30.20 -9.63
N SER A 56 26.77 31.05 -9.43
CA SER A 56 26.15 31.95 -10.40
C SER A 56 27.04 33.14 -10.80
N PRO A 57 26.69 33.82 -11.91
CA PRO A 57 26.65 35.28 -11.90
C PRO A 57 25.36 35.86 -12.50
N ALA A 58 25.05 37.10 -12.09
CA ALA A 58 23.82 37.83 -12.39
C ALA A 58 23.89 38.75 -13.64
N THR A 59 22.70 39.27 -13.99
CA THR A 59 22.32 40.52 -14.69
C THR A 59 22.10 40.61 -16.22
N ASN A 60 20.86 41.02 -16.53
CA ASN A 60 20.37 41.97 -17.56
C ASN A 60 20.45 41.64 -19.06
N THR A 61 19.28 41.50 -19.72
CA THR A 61 18.63 42.50 -20.61
C THR A 61 17.62 41.86 -21.57
N ASN A 62 16.63 42.67 -21.99
CA ASN A 62 15.52 42.36 -22.89
C ASN A 62 15.95 41.75 -24.24
N ALA A 63 15.30 40.66 -24.67
CA ALA A 63 15.07 40.36 -26.08
C ALA A 63 13.90 39.36 -26.24
N SER A 64 12.86 39.81 -26.90
CA SER A 64 11.66 39.07 -27.31
C SER A 64 12.02 37.98 -28.33
N CYS A 65 11.58 36.74 -28.09
CA CYS A 65 11.58 35.67 -29.09
C CYS A 65 10.23 34.91 -29.03
N PRO A 66 9.63 34.57 -30.17
CA PRO A 66 8.24 34.12 -30.27
C PRO A 66 8.03 32.68 -29.73
N PRO A 67 6.79 32.30 -29.38
CA PRO A 67 6.50 30.97 -28.83
C PRO A 67 6.72 29.86 -29.89
N PRO A 68 7.10 28.64 -29.47
CA PRO A 68 7.22 27.50 -30.37
C PRO A 68 5.84 27.08 -30.91
N PRO A 69 5.79 26.44 -32.10
CA PRO A 69 4.56 26.12 -32.77
C PRO A 69 3.77 25.05 -32.01
N VAL A 70 2.45 25.24 -32.03
CA VAL A 70 1.45 24.36 -31.42
C VAL A 70 1.49 23.01 -32.11
N GLU A 71 1.92 21.96 -31.41
CA GLU A 71 1.67 20.59 -31.87
C GLU A 71 0.20 20.25 -31.60
N GLU A 72 -0.61 20.46 -32.63
CA GLU A 72 -1.94 19.89 -32.76
C GLU A 72 -1.82 18.37 -32.92
N ASN A 73 -1.82 17.65 -31.81
CA ASN A 73 -2.17 16.23 -31.78
C ASN A 73 -3.25 16.02 -30.73
N GLY A 74 -4.48 16.34 -31.14
CA GLY A 74 -5.72 16.02 -30.46
C GLY A 74 -5.91 14.51 -30.36
N SER A 75 -5.24 13.89 -29.39
CA SER A 75 -5.80 12.71 -28.76
C SER A 75 -6.92 13.19 -27.82
N PRO A 76 -8.14 12.63 -27.89
CA PRO A 76 -9.16 12.93 -26.89
C PRO A 76 -8.56 12.71 -25.50
N PRO A 77 -8.87 13.54 -24.48
CA PRO A 77 -8.49 13.19 -23.13
C PRO A 77 -8.96 11.76 -22.89
N LYS A 78 -8.02 10.88 -22.50
CA LYS A 78 -8.38 9.53 -22.07
C LYS A 78 -9.55 9.69 -21.11
N PRO A 79 -10.64 8.90 -21.25
CA PRO A 79 -11.73 8.96 -20.29
C PRO A 79 -11.12 8.86 -18.89
N PRO A 80 -11.57 9.69 -17.93
CA PRO A 80 -11.02 9.67 -16.59
C PRO A 80 -11.00 8.21 -16.13
N ALA A 81 -9.83 7.76 -15.68
CA ALA A 81 -9.66 6.37 -15.25
C ALA A 81 -10.81 6.05 -14.27
N LYS A 82 -11.56 4.99 -14.56
CA LYS A 82 -12.68 4.56 -13.71
C LYS A 82 -12.14 4.40 -12.29
N TYR A 83 -12.78 5.06 -11.32
CA TYR A 83 -12.42 4.94 -9.91
C TYR A 83 -12.44 3.47 -9.45
N LEU A 84 -11.63 3.15 -8.45
CA LEU A 84 -11.49 1.81 -7.89
C LEU A 84 -12.75 1.37 -7.14
N LEU A 85 -13.45 2.30 -6.50
CA LEU A 85 -14.71 2.01 -5.81
C LEU A 85 -15.91 2.34 -6.70
N PRO A 86 -17.02 1.59 -6.55
CA PRO A 86 -18.28 1.98 -7.13
C PRO A 86 -18.86 3.22 -6.43
N GLU A 87 -20.02 3.67 -6.93
CA GLU A 87 -20.84 4.66 -6.22
C GLU A 87 -21.15 4.20 -4.79
N MET A 88 -21.16 5.16 -3.88
CA MET A 88 -21.39 4.93 -2.46
C MET A 88 -22.83 4.43 -2.24
N LYS A 89 -22.99 3.45 -1.35
CA LYS A 89 -24.32 2.96 -0.94
C LYS A 89 -25.03 4.02 -0.12
N ILE A 90 -26.36 4.09 -0.22
CA ILE A 90 -27.20 5.02 0.55
C ILE A 90 -26.93 4.91 2.06
N SER A 91 -26.70 3.71 2.58
CA SER A 91 -26.42 3.43 3.99
C SER A 91 -25.10 4.00 4.51
N ASP A 92 -24.18 4.36 3.61
CA ASP A 92 -22.85 4.88 3.97
C ASP A 92 -22.74 6.39 3.73
N TYR A 93 -23.81 7.07 3.28
CA TYR A 93 -23.81 8.52 3.13
C TYR A 93 -23.49 9.23 4.46
N GLY A 94 -22.58 10.21 4.39
CA GLY A 94 -22.09 10.95 5.56
C GLY A 94 -21.00 10.23 6.35
N LYS A 95 -20.72 8.95 6.05
CA LYS A 95 -19.55 8.25 6.61
C LYS A 95 -18.28 8.65 5.85
N LYS A 96 -17.17 8.67 6.57
CA LYS A 96 -15.84 8.73 5.97
C LYS A 96 -15.45 7.36 5.43
N CYS A 97 -14.57 7.34 4.42
CA CYS A 97 -14.02 6.10 3.87
C CYS A 97 -12.75 5.74 4.65
N VAL A 98 -12.66 4.49 5.13
CA VAL A 98 -11.45 3.96 5.75
C VAL A 98 -10.93 2.78 4.94
N VAL A 99 -9.72 2.90 4.46
CA VAL A 99 -8.95 1.84 3.81
C VAL A 99 -8.19 1.09 4.90
N ILE A 100 -8.37 -0.22 4.98
CA ILE A 100 -7.75 -1.07 6.00
C ILE A 100 -6.93 -2.13 5.28
N ASP A 101 -5.66 -2.24 5.66
CA ASP A 101 -4.77 -3.31 5.19
C ASP A 101 -5.08 -4.66 5.87
N LEU A 102 -4.56 -5.75 5.30
CA LEU A 102 -4.80 -7.12 5.80
C LEU A 102 -3.61 -7.66 6.59
N ASP A 103 -2.51 -7.92 5.88
CA ASP A 103 -1.36 -8.66 6.39
C ASP A 103 -0.51 -7.79 7.32
N GLU A 104 -0.08 -8.34 8.46
CA GLU A 104 0.59 -7.61 9.55
C GLU A 104 -0.22 -6.44 10.14
N THR A 105 -1.46 -6.20 9.69
CA THR A 105 -2.38 -5.19 10.22
C THR A 105 -3.54 -5.83 10.99
N LEU A 106 -4.29 -6.74 10.36
CA LEU A 106 -5.43 -7.45 10.97
C LEU A 106 -5.11 -8.92 11.27
N VAL A 107 -4.21 -9.52 10.49
CA VAL A 107 -3.82 -10.93 10.58
C VAL A 107 -2.34 -11.09 10.27
N HIS A 108 -1.78 -12.24 10.63
CA HIS A 108 -0.48 -12.67 10.15
C HIS A 108 -0.58 -14.07 9.53
N SER A 109 0.09 -14.27 8.40
CA SER A 109 -0.02 -15.50 7.61
C SER A 109 1.33 -16.14 7.32
N SER A 110 1.35 -17.48 7.35
CA SER A 110 2.56 -18.26 7.14
C SER A 110 2.29 -19.53 6.33
N PHE A 111 3.22 -19.90 5.45
CA PHE A 111 3.23 -21.23 4.82
C PHE A 111 3.79 -22.31 5.76
N LYS A 112 4.45 -21.93 6.86
CA LYS A 112 4.89 -22.89 7.88
C LYS A 112 3.70 -23.22 8.78
N PRO A 113 3.49 -24.50 9.13
CA PRO A 113 2.44 -24.89 10.06
C PRO A 113 2.53 -24.15 11.40
N ILE A 114 1.39 -23.59 11.83
CA ILE A 114 1.19 -22.96 13.13
C ILE A 114 0.11 -23.77 13.86
N SER A 115 0.42 -24.29 15.05
CA SER A 115 -0.45 -25.22 15.78
C SER A 115 -1.76 -24.59 16.26
N ASN A 116 -1.74 -23.28 16.53
CA ASN A 116 -2.86 -22.49 17.04
C ASN A 116 -3.38 -21.48 16.00
N ALA A 117 -3.25 -21.80 14.71
CA ALA A 117 -3.80 -20.96 13.66
C ALA A 117 -5.33 -20.82 13.82
N ASP A 118 -5.85 -19.61 13.64
CA ASP A 118 -7.29 -19.35 13.62
C ASP A 118 -7.92 -19.88 12.33
N PHE A 119 -7.24 -19.69 11.21
CA PHE A 119 -7.67 -20.18 9.90
C PHE A 119 -6.57 -20.97 9.20
N ILE A 120 -6.99 -21.93 8.37
CA ILE A 120 -6.11 -22.61 7.42
C ILE A 120 -6.74 -22.48 6.03
N VAL A 121 -6.11 -21.69 5.17
CA VAL A 121 -6.62 -21.38 3.83
C VAL A 121 -5.79 -22.13 2.78
N PRO A 122 -6.41 -23.00 1.96
CA PRO A 122 -5.74 -23.60 0.81
C PRO A 122 -5.57 -22.57 -0.30
N VAL A 123 -4.34 -22.34 -0.76
CA VAL A 123 -4.02 -21.42 -1.85
C VAL A 123 -3.28 -22.15 -2.96
N GLU A 124 -3.80 -22.08 -4.18
CA GLU A 124 -3.13 -22.65 -5.35
C GLU A 124 -2.02 -21.70 -5.86
N ILE A 125 -0.81 -22.22 -5.98
CA ILE A 125 0.37 -21.56 -6.53
C ILE A 125 1.00 -22.53 -7.52
N ASP A 126 1.09 -22.11 -8.79
CA ASP A 126 1.68 -22.90 -9.87
C ASP A 126 1.11 -24.33 -9.98
N GLY A 127 -0.21 -24.46 -9.83
CA GLY A 127 -0.92 -25.75 -9.89
C GLY A 127 -0.76 -26.62 -8.65
N THR A 128 -0.06 -26.15 -7.62
CA THR A 128 0.10 -26.85 -6.34
C THR A 128 -0.68 -26.14 -5.24
N VAL A 129 -1.46 -26.89 -4.47
CA VAL A 129 -2.19 -26.33 -3.32
C VAL A 129 -1.26 -26.28 -2.12
N HIS A 130 -1.08 -25.08 -1.57
CA HIS A 130 -0.33 -24.83 -0.35
C HIS A 130 -1.28 -24.40 0.77
N GLN A 131 -1.07 -24.94 1.98
CA GLN A 131 -1.81 -24.52 3.16
C GLN A 131 -1.19 -23.25 3.74
N VAL A 132 -1.98 -22.20 3.87
CA VAL A 132 -1.62 -20.96 4.56
C VAL A 132 -2.27 -20.96 5.93
N TYR A 133 -1.45 -20.79 6.97
CA TYR A 133 -1.87 -20.72 8.36
C TYR A 133 -1.99 -19.26 8.76
N VAL A 134 -3.15 -18.85 9.23
CA VAL A 134 -3.49 -17.46 9.53
C VAL A 134 -3.76 -17.32 11.02
N LEU A 135 -3.11 -16.35 11.65
CA LEU A 135 -3.41 -15.91 13.00
C LEU A 135 -4.16 -14.58 12.95
N LYS A 136 -5.17 -14.43 13.79
CA LYS A 136 -5.91 -13.18 13.99
C LYS A 136 -5.18 -12.30 14.97
N ARG A 137 -5.01 -11.02 14.64
CA ARG A 137 -4.53 -10.03 15.60
C ARG A 137 -5.53 -9.94 16.76
N PRO A 138 -5.08 -9.85 18.02
CA PRO A 138 -5.99 -9.63 19.14
C PRO A 138 -6.93 -8.44 18.89
N HIS A 139 -8.17 -8.57 19.35
CA HIS A 139 -9.24 -7.56 19.23
C HIS A 139 -9.71 -7.23 17.80
N VAL A 140 -9.27 -7.96 16.77
CA VAL A 140 -9.67 -7.70 15.37
C VAL A 140 -11.18 -7.76 15.14
N ASP A 141 -11.88 -8.66 15.82
CA ASP A 141 -13.34 -8.81 15.71
C ASP A 141 -14.09 -7.56 16.22
N GLU A 142 -13.75 -7.13 17.44
CA GLU A 142 -14.30 -5.92 18.05
C GLU A 142 -13.95 -4.68 17.21
N PHE A 143 -12.71 -4.63 16.71
CA PHE A 143 -12.25 -3.57 15.83
C PHE A 143 -13.08 -3.48 14.56
N LEU A 144 -13.20 -4.59 13.80
CA LEU A 144 -13.93 -4.60 12.54
C LEU A 144 -15.41 -4.29 12.73
N GLN A 145 -16.06 -4.89 13.73
CA GLN A 145 -17.45 -4.61 14.04
C GLN A 145 -17.67 -3.10 14.26
N LYS A 146 -16.83 -2.49 15.10
CA LYS A 146 -16.94 -1.06 15.41
C LYS A 146 -16.63 -0.17 14.21
N MET A 147 -15.61 -0.51 13.43
CA MET A 147 -15.24 0.25 12.24
C MET A 147 -16.36 0.22 11.18
N GLY A 148 -17.04 -0.92 11.01
CA GLY A 148 -18.18 -1.05 10.08
C GLY A 148 -19.41 -0.21 10.45
N GLU A 149 -19.60 0.06 11.74
CA GLU A 149 -20.63 0.99 12.22
C GLU A 149 -20.28 2.44 11.85
N LEU A 150 -19.03 2.82 12.04
CA LEU A 150 -18.55 4.21 11.95
C LEU A 150 -18.22 4.66 10.52
N PHE A 151 -17.71 3.77 9.67
CA PHE A 151 -17.08 4.13 8.39
C PHE A 151 -17.61 3.31 7.20
N GLU A 152 -17.38 3.84 5.99
CA GLU A 152 -17.35 3.04 4.78
C GLU A 152 -16.00 2.31 4.73
N CYS A 153 -15.97 1.03 5.16
CA CYS A 153 -14.72 0.28 5.23
C CYS A 153 -14.39 -0.38 3.89
N VAL A 154 -13.13 -0.27 3.46
CA VAL A 154 -12.58 -0.90 2.26
C VAL A 154 -11.37 -1.72 2.65
N LEU A 155 -11.40 -3.02 2.36
CA LEU A 155 -10.20 -3.85 2.44
C LEU A 155 -9.32 -3.48 1.25
N PHE A 156 -8.07 -3.07 1.49
CA PHE A 156 -7.11 -2.85 0.41
C PHE A 156 -5.79 -3.48 0.81
N THR A 157 -5.40 -4.57 0.16
CA THR A 157 -4.16 -5.31 0.43
C THR A 157 -3.25 -5.38 -0.79
N ALA A 158 -1.95 -5.45 -0.57
CA ALA A 158 -0.97 -5.80 -1.61
C ALA A 158 -0.91 -7.31 -1.90
N SER A 159 -1.71 -8.13 -1.23
CA SER A 159 -1.83 -9.56 -1.49
C SER A 159 -2.77 -9.89 -2.64
N LEU A 160 -2.64 -11.11 -3.18
CA LEU A 160 -3.48 -11.61 -4.27
C LEU A 160 -4.86 -12.04 -3.73
N ALA A 161 -5.91 -11.83 -4.53
CA ALA A 161 -7.29 -12.19 -4.20
C ALA A 161 -7.44 -13.67 -3.78
N LYS A 162 -6.74 -14.59 -4.45
CA LYS A 162 -6.78 -16.04 -4.17
C LYS A 162 -6.46 -16.43 -2.71
N TYR A 163 -5.78 -15.55 -1.98
CA TYR A 163 -5.52 -15.69 -0.55
C TYR A 163 -6.41 -14.74 0.25
N ALA A 164 -6.45 -13.46 -0.12
CA ALA A 164 -7.08 -12.43 0.68
C ALA A 164 -8.61 -12.54 0.73
N ASP A 165 -9.27 -13.02 -0.34
CA ASP A 165 -10.73 -13.24 -0.33
C ASP A 165 -11.15 -14.29 0.69
N PRO A 166 -10.60 -15.52 0.68
CA PRO A 166 -10.93 -16.52 1.70
C PRO A 166 -10.65 -16.05 3.13
N VAL A 167 -9.56 -15.32 3.37
CA VAL A 167 -9.27 -14.76 4.70
C VAL A 167 -10.32 -13.72 5.09
N ALA A 168 -10.66 -12.80 4.18
CA ALA A 168 -11.68 -11.79 4.44
C ALA A 168 -13.07 -12.39 4.67
N ASP A 169 -13.43 -13.47 3.98
CA ASP A 169 -14.70 -14.19 4.19
C ASP A 169 -14.80 -14.81 5.58
N LEU A 170 -13.68 -15.30 6.13
CA LEU A 170 -13.63 -15.88 7.47
C LEU A 170 -13.54 -14.82 8.58
N LEU A 171 -12.89 -13.69 8.29
CA LEU A 171 -12.64 -12.61 9.22
C LEU A 171 -13.84 -11.66 9.37
N ASP A 172 -14.47 -11.27 8.26
CA ASP A 172 -15.55 -10.27 8.24
C ASP A 172 -16.93 -10.88 8.49
N GLN A 173 -17.25 -11.12 9.76
CA GLN A 173 -18.53 -11.70 10.17
C GLN A 173 -19.72 -10.73 10.12
N TRP A 174 -19.47 -9.42 9.98
CA TRP A 174 -20.51 -8.37 10.04
C TRP A 174 -20.74 -7.66 8.69
N GLY A 175 -20.06 -8.07 7.62
CA GLY A 175 -20.16 -7.42 6.31
C GLY A 175 -19.61 -6.00 6.32
N VAL A 176 -18.55 -5.79 7.09
CA VAL A 176 -17.83 -4.52 7.31
C VAL A 176 -17.29 -3.99 5.98
N PHE A 177 -16.61 -4.83 5.20
CA PHE A 177 -15.94 -4.39 3.97
C PHE A 177 -16.93 -4.18 2.83
N ARG A 178 -17.07 -2.93 2.38
CA ARG A 178 -17.95 -2.55 1.26
C ARG A 178 -17.36 -2.90 -0.10
N ALA A 179 -16.03 -2.94 -0.17
CA ALA A 179 -15.26 -3.36 -1.32
C ALA A 179 -13.95 -4.00 -0.85
N ARG A 180 -13.39 -4.86 -1.70
CA ARG A 180 -12.08 -5.49 -1.52
C ARG A 180 -11.22 -5.15 -2.72
N LEU A 181 -10.05 -4.57 -2.46
CA LEU A 181 -9.05 -4.18 -3.44
C LEU A 181 -7.79 -4.97 -3.16
N PHE A 182 -7.25 -5.60 -4.20
CA PHE A 182 -6.08 -6.49 -4.09
C PHE A 182 -4.88 -5.89 -4.80
N ARG A 183 -3.81 -6.67 -4.92
CA ARG A 183 -2.57 -6.27 -5.58
C ARG A 183 -2.76 -5.55 -6.91
N GLU A 184 -3.67 -6.02 -7.75
CA GLU A 184 -3.91 -5.45 -9.08
C GLU A 184 -4.44 -4.01 -9.02
N SER A 185 -5.01 -3.60 -7.89
CA SER A 185 -5.47 -2.22 -7.65
C SER A 185 -4.34 -1.29 -7.18
N CYS A 186 -3.25 -1.84 -6.64
CA CYS A 186 -2.07 -1.06 -6.23
C CYS A 186 -1.35 -0.44 -7.44
N VAL A 187 -0.59 0.62 -7.17
CA VAL A 187 0.39 1.19 -8.10
C VAL A 187 1.76 0.65 -7.72
N PHE A 188 2.42 -0.06 -8.63
CA PHE A 188 3.80 -0.50 -8.40
C PHE A 188 4.76 0.67 -8.61
N HIS A 189 5.27 1.25 -7.51
CA HIS A 189 6.11 2.45 -7.52
C HIS A 189 7.40 2.19 -6.75
N ARG A 190 8.54 2.32 -7.44
CA ARG A 190 9.89 2.17 -6.85
C ARG A 190 10.06 0.88 -6.04
N GLY A 191 9.54 -0.24 -6.55
CA GLY A 191 9.63 -1.55 -5.90
C GLY A 191 8.59 -1.79 -4.80
N ASN A 192 7.66 -0.87 -4.56
CA ASN A 192 6.62 -1.00 -3.54
C ASN A 192 5.22 -0.99 -4.17
N TYR A 193 4.28 -1.71 -3.56
CA TYR A 193 2.86 -1.62 -3.90
C TYR A 193 2.24 -0.45 -3.13
N VAL A 194 1.92 0.62 -3.83
CA VAL A 194 1.35 1.85 -3.26
C VAL A 194 -0.17 1.86 -3.45
N LYS A 195 -0.90 2.15 -2.38
CA LYS A 195 -2.36 2.30 -2.34
C LYS A 195 -2.71 3.77 -2.61
N ASP A 196 -2.80 4.12 -3.89
CA ASP A 196 -3.11 5.49 -4.30
C ASP A 196 -4.57 5.84 -4.01
N LEU A 197 -4.80 6.55 -2.91
CA LEU A 197 -6.12 6.93 -2.40
C LEU A 197 -6.89 7.85 -3.36
N SER A 198 -6.19 8.60 -4.23
CA SER A 198 -6.82 9.47 -5.23
C SER A 198 -7.64 8.69 -6.26
N ARG A 199 -7.35 7.39 -6.43
CA ARG A 199 -8.06 6.50 -7.34
C ARG A 199 -9.33 5.92 -6.77
N LEU A 200 -9.64 6.12 -5.48
CA LEU A 200 -10.82 5.53 -4.83
C LEU A 200 -12.14 6.15 -5.30
N GLY A 201 -12.14 7.38 -5.78
CA GLY A 201 -13.39 8.10 -6.05
C GLY A 201 -14.09 8.55 -4.78
N ARG A 202 -13.31 8.97 -3.79
CA ARG A 202 -13.74 9.58 -2.52
C ARG A 202 -12.96 10.86 -2.31
N GLU A 203 -13.55 11.86 -1.66
CA GLU A 203 -12.86 13.11 -1.34
C GLU A 203 -11.77 12.84 -0.29
N LEU A 204 -10.50 13.14 -0.59
CA LEU A 204 -9.37 12.81 0.28
C LEU A 204 -9.48 13.36 1.71
N ARG A 205 -10.13 14.52 1.90
CA ARG A 205 -10.42 15.08 3.25
C ARG A 205 -11.29 14.17 4.13
N ASN A 206 -11.92 13.15 3.54
CA ASN A 206 -12.78 12.16 4.17
C ASN A 206 -12.26 10.72 3.99
N VAL A 207 -11.02 10.54 3.56
CA VAL A 207 -10.38 9.23 3.38
C VAL A 207 -9.30 9.02 4.44
N ILE A 208 -9.28 7.84 5.03
CA ILE A 208 -8.28 7.40 6.00
C ILE A 208 -7.66 6.11 5.50
N ILE A 209 -6.38 5.88 5.75
CA ILE A 209 -5.72 4.59 5.53
C ILE A 209 -5.09 4.07 6.82
N VAL A 210 -5.33 2.81 7.14
CA VAL A 210 -4.74 2.06 8.27
C VAL A 210 -3.88 0.96 7.68
N ASP A 211 -2.57 1.08 7.87
CA ASP A 211 -1.58 0.22 7.21
C ASP A 211 -0.29 0.24 8.04
N ASN A 212 0.34 -0.92 8.18
CA ASN A 212 1.58 -1.07 8.94
C ASN A 212 2.81 -0.61 8.15
N SER A 213 2.71 -0.42 6.83
CA SER A 213 3.81 -0.09 5.94
C SER A 213 3.71 1.35 5.42
N PRO A 214 4.63 2.25 5.82
CA PRO A 214 4.69 3.62 5.28
C PRO A 214 4.84 3.72 3.77
N ALA A 215 5.42 2.70 3.13
CA ALA A 215 5.53 2.66 1.68
C ALA A 215 4.17 2.54 0.99
N SER A 216 3.18 1.88 1.64
CA SER A 216 1.84 1.68 1.09
C SER A 216 1.09 2.98 0.86
N TYR A 217 1.30 3.99 1.71
CA TYR A 217 0.62 5.29 1.65
C TYR A 217 1.57 6.45 1.35
N ILE A 218 2.70 6.19 0.69
CA ILE A 218 3.72 7.20 0.41
C ILE A 218 3.20 8.43 -0.38
N PHE A 219 2.10 8.27 -1.13
CA PHE A 219 1.46 9.39 -1.85
C PHE A 219 0.51 10.22 -0.99
N HIS A 220 0.03 9.69 0.13
CA HIS A 220 -1.00 10.29 0.99
C HIS A 220 -0.67 10.13 2.49
N PRO A 221 0.55 10.49 2.96
CA PRO A 221 0.96 10.30 4.35
C PRO A 221 0.11 11.09 5.36
N GLU A 222 -0.57 12.14 4.93
CA GLU A 222 -1.50 12.95 5.72
C GLU A 222 -2.85 12.25 5.99
N ASN A 223 -3.18 11.20 5.25
CA ASN A 223 -4.39 10.40 5.43
C ASN A 223 -4.16 9.15 6.30
N ALA A 224 -2.93 8.90 6.74
CA ALA A 224 -2.55 7.65 7.37
C ALA A 224 -2.73 7.66 8.90
N VAL A 225 -3.29 6.58 9.41
CA VAL A 225 -3.18 6.13 10.80
C VAL A 225 -2.17 4.98 10.79
N PRO A 226 -0.89 5.23 11.12
CA PRO A 226 0.11 4.18 11.14
C PRO A 226 -0.18 3.20 12.27
N VAL A 227 0.05 1.92 12.02
CA VAL A 227 -0.03 0.85 13.01
C VAL A 227 1.27 0.05 13.04
N GLN A 228 1.56 -0.59 14.15
CA GLN A 228 2.68 -1.53 14.24
C GLN A 228 2.35 -2.81 13.48
N SER A 229 3.39 -3.37 12.87
CA SER A 229 3.31 -4.69 12.24
C SER A 229 3.11 -5.76 13.32
N TRP A 230 2.10 -6.59 13.16
CA TRP A 230 1.78 -7.66 14.08
C TRP A 230 2.07 -9.03 13.48
N PHE A 231 2.57 -9.96 14.31
CA PHE A 231 2.97 -11.30 13.88
C PHE A 231 2.34 -12.40 14.75
N ASP A 232 2.62 -12.39 16.05
CA ASP A 232 2.19 -13.45 16.96
C ASP A 232 2.05 -13.03 18.44
N ASP A 233 2.25 -11.74 18.77
CA ASP A 233 2.10 -11.26 20.15
C ASP A 233 0.62 -11.19 20.55
N MET A 234 0.18 -12.15 21.36
CA MET A 234 -1.20 -12.22 21.84
C MET A 234 -1.53 -11.20 22.94
N ASN A 235 -0.55 -10.43 23.43
CA ASN A 235 -0.78 -9.30 24.33
C ASN A 235 -0.93 -7.96 23.60
N ASP A 236 -0.87 -7.96 22.26
CA ASP A 236 -1.11 -6.77 21.45
C ASP A 236 -2.51 -6.19 21.74
N THR A 237 -2.59 -4.88 21.94
CA THR A 237 -3.84 -4.15 22.16
C THR A 237 -4.06 -3.05 21.14
N GLU A 238 -3.21 -2.92 20.11
CA GLU A 238 -3.18 -1.72 19.28
C GLU A 238 -4.51 -1.46 18.57
N LEU A 239 -5.16 -2.51 18.04
CA LEU A 239 -6.48 -2.37 17.41
C LEU A 239 -7.54 -1.89 18.40
N LEU A 240 -7.52 -2.38 19.64
CA LEU A 240 -8.43 -1.96 20.69
C LEU A 240 -8.16 -0.50 21.10
N ASP A 241 -6.89 -0.15 21.29
CA ASP A 241 -6.44 1.17 21.71
C ASP A 241 -6.74 2.26 20.66
N LEU A 242 -6.88 1.88 19.40
CA LEU A 242 -7.25 2.78 18.30
C LEU A 242 -8.75 3.08 18.23
N LEU A 243 -9.62 2.27 18.84
CA LEU A 243 -11.07 2.47 18.75
C LEU A 243 -11.54 3.85 19.25
N PRO A 244 -11.11 4.36 20.42
CA PRO A 244 -11.49 5.69 20.87
C PRO A 244 -11.04 6.80 19.91
N PHE A 245 -9.89 6.62 19.26
CA PHE A 245 -9.40 7.56 18.26
C PHE A 245 -10.31 7.57 17.01
N PHE A 246 -10.66 6.40 16.48
CA PHE A 246 -11.57 6.27 15.34
C PHE A 246 -12.98 6.77 15.65
N GLU A 247 -13.49 6.55 16.86
CA GLU A 247 -14.77 7.13 17.29
C GLU A 247 -14.74 8.66 17.26
N GLY A 248 -13.66 9.29 17.71
CA GLY A 248 -13.47 10.73 17.60
C GLY A 248 -13.41 11.18 16.15
N LEU A 249 -12.54 10.56 15.36
CA LEU A 249 -12.33 10.90 13.95
C LEU A 249 -13.60 10.74 13.10
N SER A 250 -14.48 9.81 13.44
CA SER A 250 -15.76 9.63 12.74
C SER A 250 -16.66 10.87 12.81
N LYS A 251 -16.53 11.70 13.85
CA LYS A 251 -17.38 12.87 14.14
C LYS A 251 -16.85 14.18 13.57
N GLU A 252 -15.60 14.22 13.13
CA GLU A 252 -14.96 15.42 12.58
C GLU A 252 -15.51 15.78 11.19
N GLU A 253 -15.40 17.04 10.77
CA GLU A 253 -15.79 17.43 9.41
C GLU A 253 -14.76 16.98 8.35
N GLU A 254 -13.48 16.96 8.70
CA GLU A 254 -12.37 16.48 7.86
C GLU A 254 -11.28 15.79 8.70
N VAL A 255 -10.45 14.97 8.05
CA VAL A 255 -9.49 14.11 8.74
C VAL A 255 -8.16 14.80 9.05
N TYR A 256 -7.76 15.80 8.25
CA TYR A 256 -6.38 16.30 8.24
C TYR A 256 -5.94 16.91 9.57
N GLY A 257 -6.78 17.73 10.20
CA GLY A 257 -6.44 18.38 11.47
C GLY A 257 -6.17 17.37 12.60
N VAL A 258 -7.00 16.33 12.70
CA VAL A 258 -6.85 15.28 13.70
C VAL A 258 -5.65 14.39 13.40
N LEU A 259 -5.44 14.00 12.14
CA LEU A 259 -4.30 13.17 11.74
C LEU A 259 -2.97 13.91 11.88
N GLN A 260 -2.93 15.22 11.66
CA GLN A 260 -1.75 16.04 11.91
C GLN A 260 -1.37 16.05 13.41
N ASN A 261 -2.37 16.14 14.30
CA ASN A 261 -2.16 16.06 15.74
C ASN A 261 -1.64 14.68 16.17
N LEU A 262 -2.21 13.60 15.62
CA LEU A 262 -1.73 12.23 15.84
C LEU A 262 -0.25 12.10 15.45
N ARG A 263 0.10 12.52 14.22
CA ARG A 263 1.48 12.47 13.71
C ARG A 263 2.45 13.25 14.58
N SER A 264 2.03 14.42 15.06
CA SER A 264 2.85 15.27 15.92
C SER A 264 3.14 14.60 17.27
N ARG A 265 2.15 13.91 17.86
CA ARG A 265 2.32 13.13 19.10
C ARG A 265 3.23 11.91 18.87
N LEU A 266 3.04 11.18 17.77
CA LEU A 266 3.88 10.03 17.45
C LEU A 266 5.36 10.42 17.30
N ARG A 267 5.65 11.57 16.65
CA ARG A 267 7.02 12.09 16.54
C ARG A 267 7.65 12.49 17.88
N GLN A 268 6.85 12.92 18.85
CA GLN A 268 7.35 13.25 20.20
C GLN A 268 7.70 11.99 21.00
N ILE A 269 6.97 10.89 20.79
CA ILE A 269 7.18 9.62 21.49
C ILE A 269 8.30 8.81 20.81
N LEU A 270 8.41 8.89 19.48
CA LEU A 270 9.40 8.21 18.66
C LEU A 270 10.18 9.23 17.80
N PRO A 271 11.22 9.88 18.35
CA PRO A 271 11.98 10.92 17.65
C PRO A 271 12.76 10.43 16.41
N HIS A 272 12.73 9.12 16.12
CA HIS A 272 13.42 8.49 15.00
C HIS A 272 12.51 7.66 14.07
N ALA A 273 11.18 7.79 14.18
CA ALA A 273 10.30 7.22 13.16
C ALA A 273 10.42 8.03 11.85
N PRO A 274 10.61 7.38 10.69
CA PRO A 274 10.81 8.05 9.40
C PRO A 274 9.63 8.91 8.95
#